data_AF-A2EWE7-F1
#
_entry.id   AF-A2EWE7-F1
#
_cell.length_a   1.000
_cell.length_b   1.000
_cell.length_c   1.000
_cell.angle_alpha   90.00
_cell.angle_beta   90.00
_cell.angle_gamma   90.00
#
_symmetry.space_group_name_H-M   'P 1'
#
loop_
_entity.id
_entity.type
_entity.pdbx_description
1 polymer ?
#
loop_
_entity_poly.entity_id
_entity_poly.type
_entity_poly.pdbx_seq_one_letter_code
_entity_poly.pdbx_strand_id
1 'polypeptide(L)'
;MDFHPIPEQLIKKAISGQQGSPDWSAILNIISKLEGNASAMNLLLESMARYIQKGPNSAKYNTLMLLDALFKNGKKPQLSKLQCDFLYQTLSDSSVSDDPKLQNFVHENVSEWVKACATNDCLDDKFVQWQKTNGSYRFIEGLTSDMRAKFIEQFDTCAEMITIFSQFLISAYLDKTGVSTPVIKEILPNIREIELRTEKLLPTFKDFQMKSYCSAIYNFASVTVEFHDAMKKEKSFDISRVIKALKNVQKIAPQPQGVEVVPEVQEKKPLRTAGDDITDEEFFIELHKLKKPVAVVSNDPVDLLGLSAPAAQPKVDNLLLF
;
A
#
# COMPACT_ATOMS: atom_id res chain seq x y z
N MET A 1 -42.38 36.15 16.19
CA MET A 1 -41.52 35.73 15.06
C MET A 1 -41.86 34.29 14.78
N ASP A 2 -42.44 34.02 13.62
CA ASP A 2 -42.89 32.68 13.27
C ASP A 2 -41.70 31.74 13.05
N PHE A 3 -41.73 30.63 13.78
CA PHE A 3 -40.68 29.63 13.79
C PHE A 3 -40.88 28.71 12.59
N HIS A 4 -40.07 28.87 11.55
CA HIS A 4 -40.06 27.93 10.42
C HIS A 4 -38.81 27.04 10.53
N PRO A 5 -38.95 25.77 10.99
CA PRO A 5 -37.85 24.83 10.92
C PRO A 5 -37.44 24.62 9.46
N ILE A 6 -36.17 24.31 9.20
CA ILE A 6 -35.76 23.90 7.85
C ILE A 6 -36.49 22.58 7.55
N PRO A 7 -37.37 22.54 6.53
CA PRO A 7 -38.05 21.30 6.20
C PRO A 7 -37.03 20.26 5.80
N GLU A 8 -37.11 19.04 6.35
CA GLU A 8 -36.24 17.92 5.97
C GLU A 8 -36.25 17.66 4.46
N GLN A 9 -37.36 17.98 3.79
CA GLN A 9 -37.50 17.94 2.34
C GLN A 9 -36.51 18.86 1.61
N LEU A 10 -36.17 20.02 2.19
CA LEU A 10 -35.20 20.95 1.59
C LEU A 10 -33.78 20.38 1.68
N ILE A 11 -33.44 19.73 2.80
CA ILE A 11 -32.16 19.03 2.96
C ILE A 11 -32.08 17.87 1.97
N LYS A 12 -33.12 17.04 1.90
CA LYS A 12 -33.22 15.93 0.94
C LYS A 12 -33.05 16.41 -0.50
N LYS A 13 -33.65 17.56 -0.85
CA LYS A 13 -33.48 18.19 -2.16
C LYS A 13 -32.04 18.65 -2.37
N ALA A 14 -31.45 19.35 -1.41
CA ALA A 14 -30.07 19.84 -1.48
C ALA A 14 -29.05 18.72 -1.73
N ILE A 15 -29.23 17.57 -1.09
CA ILE A 15 -28.30 16.43 -1.24
C ILE A 15 -28.71 15.44 -2.35
N SER A 16 -29.84 15.69 -3.02
CA SER A 16 -30.28 14.86 -4.14
C SER A 16 -29.38 15.06 -5.36
N GLY A 17 -29.37 14.06 -6.25
CA GLY A 17 -28.54 14.08 -7.46
C GLY A 17 -27.48 12.99 -7.48
N GLN A 18 -26.62 13.06 -8.49
CA GLN A 18 -25.44 12.20 -8.58
C GLN A 18 -24.39 12.62 -7.54
N GLN A 19 -23.50 11.70 -7.21
CA GLN A 19 -22.39 11.98 -6.31
C GLN A 19 -21.53 13.12 -6.85
N GLY A 20 -21.32 14.17 -6.05
CA GLY A 20 -20.55 15.35 -6.46
C GLY A 20 -21.37 16.45 -7.15
N SER A 21 -22.66 16.21 -7.38
CA SER A 21 -23.56 17.12 -8.10
C SER A 21 -24.82 17.42 -7.26
N PRO A 22 -24.68 18.06 -6.08
CA PRO A 22 -25.83 18.44 -5.25
C PRO A 22 -26.66 19.55 -5.90
N ASP A 23 -27.87 19.77 -5.40
CA ASP A 23 -28.68 20.94 -5.76
C ASP A 23 -28.14 22.19 -5.03
N TRP A 24 -27.21 22.88 -5.68
CA TRP A 24 -26.59 24.11 -5.17
C TRP A 24 -27.59 25.21 -4.85
N SER A 25 -28.69 25.32 -5.61
CA SER A 25 -29.73 26.31 -5.34
C SER A 25 -30.42 26.02 -4.00
N ALA A 26 -30.71 24.75 -3.73
CA ALA A 26 -31.25 24.33 -2.44
C ALA A 26 -30.23 24.49 -1.30
N ILE A 27 -28.94 24.21 -1.52
CA ILE A 27 -27.87 24.47 -0.53
C ILE A 27 -27.80 25.95 -0.14
N LEU A 28 -27.74 26.85 -1.12
CA LEU A 28 -27.67 28.29 -0.86
C LEU A 28 -28.93 28.82 -0.15
N ASN A 29 -30.10 28.27 -0.49
CA ASN A 29 -31.35 28.56 0.19
C ASN A 29 -31.32 28.12 1.67
N ILE A 30 -30.76 26.94 1.96
CA ILE A 30 -30.55 26.48 3.35
C ILE A 30 -29.66 27.47 4.11
N ILE A 31 -28.51 27.85 3.53
CA ILE A 31 -27.55 28.77 4.16
C ILE A 31 -28.24 30.12 4.49
N SER A 32 -28.99 30.68 3.55
CA SER A 32 -29.73 31.93 3.75
C SER A 32 -30.78 31.81 4.86
N LYS A 33 -31.50 30.69 4.93
CA LYS A 33 -32.53 30.45 5.97
C LYS A 33 -31.97 30.24 7.38
N LEU A 34 -30.69 29.88 7.50
CA LEU A 34 -30.03 29.74 8.79
C LEU A 34 -29.62 31.08 9.40
N GLU A 35 -29.68 32.19 8.65
CA GLU A 35 -29.32 33.50 9.17
C GLU A 35 -30.31 33.94 10.26
N GLY A 36 -29.88 33.86 11.53
CA GLY A 36 -30.69 34.26 12.69
C GLY A 36 -31.51 33.16 13.35
N ASN A 37 -31.42 31.90 12.92
CA ASN A 37 -32.19 30.78 13.49
C ASN A 37 -31.29 29.68 14.07
N ALA A 38 -30.88 29.84 15.34
CA ALA A 38 -29.98 28.91 16.01
C ALA A 38 -30.56 27.49 16.17
N SER A 39 -31.88 27.36 16.36
CA SER A 39 -32.56 26.07 16.50
C SER A 39 -32.65 25.29 15.18
N ALA A 40 -32.78 25.98 14.04
CA ALA A 40 -32.76 25.33 12.73
C ALA A 40 -31.40 24.66 12.45
N MET A 41 -30.31 25.18 13.02
CA MET A 41 -28.98 24.62 12.86
C MET A 41 -28.85 23.24 13.52
N ASN A 42 -29.40 23.05 14.72
CA ASN A 42 -29.35 21.76 15.41
C ASN A 42 -30.09 20.67 14.61
N LEU A 43 -31.30 20.97 14.13
CA LEU A 43 -32.09 20.05 13.31
C LEU A 43 -31.40 19.71 11.98
N LEU A 44 -30.72 20.70 11.38
CA LEU A 44 -29.91 20.49 10.19
C LEU A 44 -28.75 19.54 10.47
N LEU A 45 -27.99 19.76 11.54
CA LEU A 45 -26.88 18.90 11.95
C LEU A 45 -27.32 17.45 12.20
N GLU A 46 -28.43 17.27 12.93
CA GLU A 46 -29.01 15.94 13.17
C GLU A 46 -29.41 15.25 11.86
N SER A 47 -30.00 15.98 10.92
CA SER A 47 -30.39 15.45 9.62
C SER A 47 -29.18 15.11 8.76
N MET A 48 -28.17 15.98 8.73
CA MET A 48 -26.91 15.71 8.03
C MET A 48 -26.21 14.48 8.61
N ALA A 49 -26.15 14.34 9.93
CA ALA A 49 -25.57 13.17 10.57
C ALA A 49 -26.29 11.87 10.17
N ARG A 50 -27.64 11.89 10.16
CA ARG A 50 -28.43 10.75 9.66
C ARG A 50 -28.09 10.39 8.21
N TYR A 51 -27.93 11.38 7.33
CA TYR A 51 -27.57 11.12 5.92
C TYR A 51 -26.13 10.65 5.75
N ILE A 52 -25.17 11.18 6.51
CA ILE A 52 -23.78 10.72 6.50
C ILE A 52 -23.68 9.26 6.96
N GLN A 53 -24.39 8.91 8.03
CA GLN A 53 -24.32 7.56 8.59
C GLN A 53 -25.08 6.52 7.77
N LYS A 54 -26.32 6.83 7.36
CA LYS A 54 -27.28 5.86 6.82
C LYS A 54 -27.70 6.11 5.38
N GLY A 55 -27.28 7.22 4.77
CA GLY A 55 -27.64 7.56 3.40
C GLY A 55 -26.88 6.70 2.36
N PRO A 56 -27.37 6.65 1.11
CA PRO A 56 -26.58 6.10 0.01
C PRO A 56 -25.33 6.95 -0.25
N ASN A 57 -24.27 6.38 -0.85
CA ASN A 57 -22.98 7.05 -1.05
C ASN A 57 -23.08 8.43 -1.75
N SER A 58 -23.99 8.58 -2.71
CA SER A 58 -24.26 9.87 -3.35
C SER A 58 -24.78 10.91 -2.36
N ALA A 59 -25.75 10.54 -1.54
CA ALA A 59 -26.31 11.42 -0.51
C ALA A 59 -25.27 11.73 0.58
N LYS A 60 -24.44 10.76 0.98
CA LYS A 60 -23.35 10.98 1.94
C LYS A 60 -22.39 12.05 1.44
N TYR A 61 -21.88 11.88 0.22
CA TYR A 61 -20.93 12.81 -0.39
C TYR A 61 -21.55 14.20 -0.59
N ASN A 62 -22.78 14.26 -1.10
CA ASN A 62 -23.49 15.53 -1.29
C ASN A 62 -23.82 16.22 0.05
N THR A 63 -24.00 15.45 1.13
CA THR A 63 -24.15 16.00 2.49
C THR A 63 -22.84 16.61 2.98
N LEU A 64 -21.68 16.00 2.69
CA LEU A 64 -20.38 16.61 2.98
C LEU A 64 -20.16 17.89 2.16
N MET A 65 -20.64 17.96 0.93
CA MET A 65 -20.61 19.21 0.14
C MET A 65 -21.50 20.31 0.73
N LEU A 66 -22.69 19.97 1.24
CA LEU A 66 -23.52 20.90 2.01
C LEU A 66 -22.78 21.37 3.28
N LEU A 67 -22.10 20.46 3.98
CA LEU A 67 -21.29 20.83 5.16
C LEU A 67 -20.17 21.81 4.82
N ASP A 68 -19.44 21.51 3.75
CA ASP A 68 -18.37 22.38 3.25
C ASP A 68 -18.90 23.77 2.87
N ALA A 69 -20.06 23.83 2.20
CA ALA A 69 -20.72 25.09 1.88
C ALA A 69 -21.13 25.88 3.13
N LEU A 70 -21.56 25.21 4.21
CA LEU A 70 -21.87 25.86 5.48
C LEU A 70 -20.62 26.45 6.15
N PHE A 71 -19.47 25.78 6.10
CA PHE A 71 -18.23 26.34 6.61
C PHE A 71 -17.72 27.52 5.77
N LYS A 72 -17.84 27.44 4.44
CA LYS A 72 -17.35 28.49 3.53
C LYS A 72 -18.20 29.75 3.52
N ASN A 73 -19.51 29.62 3.75
CA ASN A 73 -20.46 30.74 3.66
C ASN A 73 -21.12 31.11 4.99
N GLY A 74 -20.87 30.34 6.05
CA GLY A 74 -21.48 30.55 7.35
C GLY A 74 -20.98 31.81 8.04
N LYS A 75 -21.86 32.49 8.77
CA LYS A 75 -21.52 33.61 9.66
C LYS A 75 -21.01 33.08 11.01
N LYS A 76 -20.30 33.91 11.78
CA LYS A 76 -19.74 33.58 13.10
C LYS A 76 -20.65 32.71 14.01
N PRO A 77 -21.95 33.00 14.20
CA PRO A 77 -22.81 32.17 15.06
C PRO A 77 -23.03 30.75 14.51
N GLN A 78 -23.10 30.60 13.19
CA GLN A 78 -23.27 29.30 12.51
C GLN A 78 -21.98 28.49 12.58
N LEU A 79 -20.84 29.13 12.27
CA LEU A 79 -19.51 28.51 12.37
C LEU A 79 -19.20 28.03 13.78
N SER A 80 -19.59 28.80 14.80
CA SER A 80 -19.47 28.38 16.20
C SER A 80 -20.30 27.13 16.51
N LYS A 81 -21.47 26.98 15.88
CA LYS A 81 -22.35 25.81 16.06
C LYS A 81 -21.89 24.57 15.29
N LEU A 82 -21.26 24.75 14.13
CA LEU A 82 -20.64 23.65 13.39
C LEU A 82 -19.51 23.00 14.20
N GLN A 83 -18.85 23.77 15.07
CA GLN A 83 -17.78 23.30 15.94
C GLN A 83 -18.31 22.59 17.19
N CYS A 84 -19.02 21.47 17.01
CA CYS A 84 -19.56 20.68 18.12
C CYS A 84 -19.11 19.22 18.07
N ASP A 85 -18.98 18.62 19.25
CA ASP A 85 -18.54 17.23 19.44
C ASP A 85 -19.40 16.24 18.65
N PHE A 86 -20.71 16.51 18.51
CA PHE A 86 -21.64 15.69 17.73
C PHE A 86 -21.23 15.57 16.26
N LEU A 87 -20.83 16.68 15.61
CA LEU A 87 -20.40 16.65 14.22
C LEU A 87 -19.05 15.92 14.09
N TYR A 88 -18.11 16.15 15.01
CA TYR A 88 -16.81 15.51 14.98
C TYR A 88 -16.90 13.99 15.08
N GLN A 89 -17.75 13.51 16.00
CA GLN A 89 -18.03 12.08 16.15
C GLN A 89 -18.67 11.51 14.89
N THR A 90 -19.61 12.23 14.28
CA THR A 90 -20.25 11.81 13.02
C THR A 90 -19.22 11.68 11.88
N LEU A 91 -18.30 12.63 11.76
CA LEU A 91 -17.27 12.61 10.71
C LEU A 91 -16.15 11.60 10.96
N SER A 92 -15.95 11.20 12.22
CA SER A 92 -14.94 10.19 12.61
C SER A 92 -15.52 8.77 12.66
N ASP A 93 -16.81 8.62 12.36
CA ASP A 93 -17.52 7.34 12.37
C ASP A 93 -17.03 6.41 11.23
N SER A 94 -17.21 5.10 11.39
CA SER A 94 -16.81 4.10 10.38
C SER A 94 -17.54 4.31 9.04
N SER A 95 -18.75 4.88 9.06
CA SER A 95 -19.51 5.22 7.86
C SER A 95 -18.86 6.26 6.94
N VAL A 96 -17.89 7.03 7.46
CA VAL A 96 -17.05 7.99 6.71
C VAL A 96 -15.62 7.45 6.57
N SER A 97 -15.02 6.98 7.66
CA SER A 97 -13.61 6.58 7.67
C SER A 97 -13.31 5.31 6.86
N ASP A 98 -14.28 4.40 6.70
CA ASP A 98 -14.13 3.20 5.85
C ASP A 98 -14.34 3.50 4.35
N ASP A 99 -14.95 4.66 4.01
CA ASP A 99 -15.13 5.08 2.62
C ASP A 99 -14.00 6.02 2.19
N PRO A 100 -13.11 5.58 1.27
CA PRO A 100 -11.95 6.36 0.81
C PRO A 100 -12.32 7.76 0.31
N LYS A 101 -13.43 7.88 -0.41
CA LYS A 101 -13.83 9.13 -1.05
C LYS A 101 -14.38 10.11 -0.03
N LEU A 102 -15.15 9.62 0.94
CA LEU A 102 -15.68 10.45 2.02
C LEU A 102 -14.56 10.90 2.95
N GLN A 103 -13.67 10.00 3.36
CA GLN A 103 -12.52 10.31 4.20
C GLN A 103 -11.59 11.34 3.52
N ASN A 104 -11.30 11.15 2.23
CA ASN A 104 -10.50 12.11 1.47
C ASN A 104 -11.16 13.48 1.35
N PHE A 105 -12.48 13.52 1.15
CA PHE A 105 -13.20 14.79 1.14
C PHE A 105 -13.02 15.56 2.46
N VAL A 106 -13.17 14.88 3.60
CA VAL A 106 -12.96 15.49 4.92
C VAL A 106 -11.51 15.94 5.06
N HIS A 107 -10.55 15.08 4.74
CA HIS A 107 -9.11 15.40 4.79
C HIS A 107 -8.75 16.65 3.96
N GLU A 108 -9.29 16.76 2.75
CA GLU A 108 -9.00 17.88 1.83
C GLU A 108 -9.63 19.20 2.27
N ASN A 109 -10.82 19.17 2.89
CA ASN A 109 -11.58 20.38 3.21
C ASN A 109 -11.42 20.86 4.67
N VAL A 110 -11.05 19.98 5.60
CA VAL A 110 -11.00 20.33 7.04
C VAL A 110 -10.06 21.51 7.35
N SER A 111 -8.94 21.61 6.63
CA SER A 111 -8.01 22.72 6.79
C SER A 111 -8.64 24.06 6.40
N GLU A 112 -9.48 24.08 5.36
CA GLU A 112 -10.23 25.27 4.94
C GLU A 112 -11.36 25.60 5.93
N TRP A 113 -11.99 24.60 6.54
CA TRP A 113 -12.99 24.81 7.58
C TRP A 113 -12.39 25.48 8.82
N VAL A 114 -11.22 25.01 9.26
CA VAL A 114 -10.47 25.65 10.36
C VAL A 114 -10.10 27.09 10.01
N LYS A 115 -9.62 27.35 8.79
CA LYS A 115 -9.33 28.72 8.32
C LYS A 115 -10.57 29.61 8.31
N ALA A 116 -11.73 29.10 7.89
CA ALA A 116 -12.98 29.86 7.88
C ALA A 116 -13.40 30.27 9.30
N CYS A 117 -13.31 29.36 10.27
CA CYS A 117 -13.57 29.64 11.68
C CYS A 117 -12.55 30.61 12.29
N ALA A 118 -11.27 30.48 11.94
CA ALA A 118 -10.21 31.39 12.39
C ALA A 118 -10.44 32.81 11.87
N THR A 119 -10.77 32.96 10.58
CA THR A 119 -11.02 34.26 9.93
C THR A 119 -12.23 34.99 10.50
N ASN A 120 -13.19 34.25 11.08
CA ASN A 120 -14.38 34.80 11.72
C ASN A 120 -14.23 34.94 13.26
N ASP A 121 -13.01 34.80 13.80
CA ASP A 121 -12.70 34.89 15.22
C ASP A 121 -13.60 34.00 16.11
N CYS A 122 -13.85 32.77 15.67
CA CYS A 122 -14.65 31.79 16.42
C CYS A 122 -14.06 30.38 16.41
N LEU A 123 -12.76 30.24 16.16
CA LEU A 123 -12.11 28.93 16.17
C LEU A 123 -12.07 28.35 17.59
N ASP A 124 -12.54 27.12 17.72
CA ASP A 124 -12.52 26.32 18.96
C ASP A 124 -11.28 25.41 18.99
N ASP A 125 -10.57 25.36 20.11
CA ASP A 125 -9.36 24.55 20.29
C ASP A 125 -9.62 23.04 20.10
N LYS A 126 -10.79 22.55 20.51
CA LYS A 126 -11.18 21.15 20.29
C LYS A 126 -11.29 20.86 18.80
N PHE A 127 -11.79 21.80 18.00
CA PHE A 127 -11.88 21.64 16.55
C PHE A 127 -10.50 21.49 15.91
N VAL A 128 -9.54 22.30 16.38
CA VAL A 128 -8.14 22.23 15.94
C VAL A 128 -7.50 20.88 16.31
N GLN A 129 -7.72 20.41 17.54
CA GLN A 129 -7.22 19.11 17.98
C GLN A 129 -7.82 17.95 17.17
N TRP A 130 -9.13 18.02 16.91
CA TRP A 130 -9.81 17.04 16.06
C TRP A 130 -9.25 17.05 14.63
N GLN A 131 -9.02 18.23 14.03
CA GLN A 131 -8.41 18.37 12.71
C GLN A 131 -7.00 17.80 12.67
N LYS A 132 -6.17 18.05 13.68
CA LYS A 132 -4.81 17.46 13.75
C LYS A 132 -4.85 15.93 13.80
N THR A 133 -5.86 15.37 14.44
CA THR A 133 -6.02 13.92 14.54
C THR A 133 -6.54 13.33 13.23
N ASN A 134 -7.69 13.80 12.74
CA ASN A 134 -8.41 13.19 11.61
C ASN A 134 -8.01 13.73 10.23
N GLY A 135 -7.41 14.93 10.18
CA GLY A 135 -6.88 15.54 8.97
C GLY A 135 -5.41 15.19 8.70
N SER A 136 -4.76 14.37 9.55
CA SER A 136 -3.35 14.01 9.38
C SER A 136 -3.11 12.87 8.38
N TYR A 137 -4.13 12.08 8.07
CA TYR A 137 -4.02 10.93 7.18
C TYR A 137 -4.98 11.06 6.00
N ARG A 138 -4.43 10.85 4.79
CA ARG A 138 -5.18 10.75 3.53
C ARG A 138 -5.40 9.28 3.22
N PHE A 139 -6.62 8.91 2.85
CA PHE A 139 -6.89 7.56 2.37
C PHE A 139 -6.39 7.42 0.92
N ILE A 140 -5.57 6.41 0.63
CA ILE A 140 -5.16 6.13 -0.74
C ILE A 140 -5.97 4.93 -1.25
N GLU A 141 -6.86 5.15 -2.22
CA GLU A 141 -7.86 4.17 -2.69
C GLU A 141 -7.23 2.93 -3.39
N GLY A 142 -5.92 2.96 -3.64
CA GLY A 142 -5.13 1.84 -4.15
C GLY A 142 -3.64 2.05 -3.95
N LEU A 143 -2.82 1.05 -4.30
CA LEU A 143 -1.37 1.20 -4.23
C LEU A 143 -0.89 2.14 -5.34
N THR A 144 -0.19 3.21 -4.96
CA THR A 144 0.59 4.01 -5.93
C THR A 144 1.73 3.17 -6.51
N SER A 145 2.30 3.58 -7.64
CA SER A 145 3.46 2.90 -8.23
C SER A 145 4.64 2.79 -7.25
N ASP A 146 4.92 3.87 -6.49
CA ASP A 146 5.98 3.88 -5.48
C ASP A 146 5.70 2.92 -4.32
N MET A 147 4.45 2.86 -3.85
CA MET A 147 4.04 1.90 -2.82
C MET A 147 4.14 0.47 -3.33
N ARG A 148 3.71 0.23 -4.58
CA ARG A 148 3.82 -1.08 -5.23
C ARG A 148 5.28 -1.51 -5.33
N ALA A 149 6.17 -0.64 -5.79
CA ALA A 149 7.60 -0.92 -5.86
C ALA A 149 8.19 -1.30 -4.50
N LYS A 150 7.84 -0.54 -3.45
CA LYS A 150 8.26 -0.85 -2.07
C LYS A 150 7.73 -2.21 -1.58
N PHE A 151 6.48 -2.55 -1.85
CA PHE A 151 5.95 -3.85 -1.47
C PHE A 151 6.59 -4.99 -2.25
N ILE A 152 6.90 -4.79 -3.54
CA ILE A 152 7.60 -5.78 -4.36
C ILE A 152 8.99 -6.04 -3.76
N GLU A 153 9.78 -4.99 -3.51
CA GLU A 153 11.10 -5.09 -2.87
C GLU A 153 11.04 -5.80 -1.51
N GLN A 154 10.04 -5.49 -0.70
CA GLN A 154 9.83 -6.16 0.59
C GLN A 154 9.45 -7.64 0.42
N PHE A 155 8.64 -7.98 -0.57
CA PHE A 155 8.27 -9.37 -0.85
C PHE A 155 9.42 -10.17 -1.44
N ASP A 156 10.27 -9.56 -2.27
CA ASP A 156 11.51 -10.16 -2.74
C ASP A 156 12.45 -10.45 -1.56
N THR A 157 12.66 -9.47 -0.68
CA THR A 157 13.46 -9.65 0.54
C THR A 157 12.91 -10.78 1.43
N CYS A 158 11.57 -10.84 1.59
CA CYS A 158 10.93 -11.95 2.31
C CYS A 158 11.20 -13.29 1.62
N ALA A 159 11.05 -13.36 0.30
CA ALA A 159 11.26 -14.58 -0.47
C ALA A 159 12.70 -15.08 -0.37
N GLU A 160 13.68 -14.19 -0.42
CA GLU A 160 15.09 -14.51 -0.22
C GLU A 160 15.34 -15.09 1.17
N MET A 161 14.81 -14.45 2.21
CA MET A 161 14.97 -14.92 3.59
C MET A 161 14.34 -16.31 3.80
N ILE A 162 13.13 -16.53 3.28
CA ILE A 162 12.48 -17.86 3.33
C ILE A 162 13.28 -18.89 2.52
N THR A 163 13.85 -18.49 1.37
CA THR A 163 14.69 -19.37 0.54
C THR A 163 15.93 -19.83 1.30
N ILE A 164 16.67 -18.89 1.89
CA ILE A 164 17.86 -19.19 2.72
C ILE A 164 17.48 -20.14 3.87
N PHE A 165 16.40 -19.82 4.59
CA PHE A 165 15.92 -20.68 5.67
C PHE A 165 15.54 -22.08 5.20
N SER A 166 14.84 -22.19 4.07
CA SER A 166 14.43 -23.48 3.49
C SER A 166 15.62 -24.33 3.07
N GLN A 167 16.70 -23.72 2.55
CA GLN A 167 17.94 -24.41 2.20
C GLN A 167 18.64 -24.96 3.44
N PHE A 168 18.68 -24.19 4.54
CA PHE A 168 19.20 -24.68 5.81
C PHE A 168 18.38 -25.84 6.37
N LEU A 169 17.05 -25.79 6.31
CA LEU A 169 16.20 -26.90 6.72
C LEU A 169 16.41 -28.15 5.87
N ILE A 170 16.47 -28.00 4.54
CA ILE A 170 16.72 -29.13 3.62
C ILE A 170 18.07 -29.78 3.94
N SER A 171 19.13 -28.98 4.09
CA SER A 171 20.47 -29.49 4.39
C SER A 171 20.49 -30.23 5.73
N ALA A 172 19.93 -29.62 6.79
CA ALA A 172 19.85 -30.24 8.11
C ALA A 172 19.00 -31.52 8.15
N TYR A 173 17.99 -31.62 7.27
CA TYR A 173 17.17 -32.82 7.11
C TYR A 173 17.94 -33.94 6.42
N LEU A 174 18.65 -33.62 5.33
CA LEU A 174 19.45 -34.60 4.57
C LEU A 174 20.64 -35.12 5.40
N ASP A 175 21.32 -34.23 6.13
CA ASP A 175 22.47 -34.55 6.97
C ASP A 175 22.08 -35.19 8.31
N LYS A 176 20.77 -35.30 8.60
CA LYS A 176 20.20 -35.83 9.86
C LYS A 176 20.72 -35.10 11.11
N THR A 177 21.12 -33.85 10.99
CA THR A 177 21.59 -33.01 12.11
C THR A 177 20.43 -32.43 12.93
N GLY A 178 19.21 -32.44 12.37
CA GLY A 178 18.00 -31.92 13.01
C GLY A 178 17.95 -30.38 13.07
N VAL A 179 16.90 -29.83 13.70
CA VAL A 179 16.63 -28.37 13.77
C VAL A 179 17.46 -27.62 14.82
N SER A 180 18.40 -28.29 15.48
CA SER A 180 19.16 -27.72 16.60
C SER A 180 20.28 -26.77 16.18
N THR A 181 20.51 -26.59 14.87
CA THR A 181 21.58 -25.73 14.37
C THR A 181 21.33 -24.26 14.81
N PRO A 182 22.38 -23.53 15.24
CA PRO A 182 22.23 -22.15 15.71
C PRO A 182 21.55 -21.24 14.69
N VAL A 183 21.90 -21.40 13.41
CA VAL A 183 21.36 -20.59 12.31
C VAL A 183 19.86 -20.80 12.11
N ILE A 184 19.36 -22.05 12.20
CA ILE A 184 17.91 -22.32 12.11
C ILE A 184 17.16 -21.63 13.26
N LYS A 185 17.71 -21.68 14.47
CA LYS A 185 17.10 -21.03 15.65
C LYS A 185 17.06 -19.51 15.55
N GLU A 186 18.07 -18.90 14.94
CA GLU A 186 18.18 -17.46 14.76
C GLU A 186 17.22 -16.93 13.69
N ILE A 187 17.07 -17.66 12.58
CA ILE A 187 16.25 -17.20 11.44
C ILE A 187 14.76 -17.49 11.66
N LEU A 188 14.39 -18.59 12.35
CA LEU A 188 13.00 -19.03 12.51
C LEU A 188 12.02 -17.95 13.03
N PRO A 189 12.35 -17.12 14.04
CA PRO A 189 11.45 -16.06 14.50
C PRO A 189 11.06 -15.07 13.39
N ASN A 190 12.00 -14.75 12.50
CA ASN A 190 11.75 -13.85 11.38
C ASN A 190 10.81 -14.48 10.35
N ILE A 191 10.96 -15.77 10.07
CA ILE A 191 10.06 -16.49 9.14
C ILE A 191 8.63 -16.55 9.69
N ARG A 192 8.47 -16.78 11.00
CA ARG A 192 7.16 -16.73 11.66
C ARG A 192 6.54 -15.34 11.64
N GLU A 193 7.36 -14.31 11.79
CA GLU A 193 6.89 -12.92 11.67
C GLU A 193 6.45 -12.59 10.23
N ILE A 194 7.18 -13.09 9.22
CA ILE A 194 6.78 -12.95 7.80
C ILE A 194 5.43 -13.66 7.56
N GLU A 195 5.28 -14.90 8.02
CA GLU A 195 4.01 -15.65 7.93
C GLU A 195 2.85 -14.86 8.54
N LEU A 196 3.00 -14.41 9.79
CA LEU A 196 1.97 -13.66 10.50
C LEU A 196 1.62 -12.32 9.82
N ARG A 197 2.62 -11.56 9.38
CA ARG A 197 2.39 -10.26 8.73
C ARG A 197 1.73 -10.42 7.37
N THR A 198 2.16 -11.41 6.59
CA THR A 198 1.58 -11.66 5.27
C THR A 198 0.15 -12.18 5.37
N GLU A 199 -0.19 -12.98 6.38
CA GLU A 199 -1.56 -13.37 6.70
C GLU A 199 -2.45 -12.13 6.98
N LYS A 200 -1.99 -11.23 7.86
CA LYS A 200 -2.71 -10.00 8.21
C LYS A 200 -2.82 -9.00 7.07
N LEU A 201 -1.81 -8.95 6.19
CA LEU A 201 -1.74 -8.01 5.08
C LEU A 201 -2.62 -8.48 3.90
N LEU A 202 -2.76 -9.78 3.68
CA LEU A 202 -3.51 -10.37 2.56
C LEU A 202 -4.94 -9.80 2.37
N PRO A 203 -5.79 -9.62 3.40
CA PRO A 203 -7.12 -9.06 3.22
C PRO A 203 -7.14 -7.57 2.85
N THR A 204 -6.02 -6.85 3.05
CA THR A 204 -5.94 -5.41 2.78
C THR A 204 -5.71 -5.09 1.29
N PHE A 205 -5.18 -6.03 0.52
CA PHE A 205 -4.92 -5.84 -0.91
C PHE A 205 -6.21 -5.98 -1.74
N LYS A 206 -6.57 -4.89 -2.41
CA LYS A 206 -7.55 -4.90 -3.52
C LYS A 206 -6.90 -5.24 -4.86
N ASP A 207 -5.60 -4.93 -5.01
CA ASP A 207 -4.84 -5.24 -6.22
C ASP A 207 -4.59 -6.74 -6.35
N PHE A 208 -5.05 -7.34 -7.45
CA PHE A 208 -4.98 -8.79 -7.64
C PHE A 208 -3.55 -9.33 -7.74
N GLN A 209 -2.64 -8.59 -8.39
CA GLN A 209 -1.26 -9.02 -8.55
C GLN A 209 -0.53 -9.01 -7.20
N MET A 210 -0.65 -7.91 -6.45
CA MET A 210 -0.04 -7.78 -5.12
C MET A 210 -0.64 -8.76 -4.12
N LYS A 211 -1.95 -8.98 -4.17
CA LYS A 211 -2.62 -10.01 -3.36
C LYS A 211 -2.11 -11.41 -3.69
N SER A 212 -1.96 -11.72 -4.98
CA SER A 212 -1.43 -13.03 -5.42
C SER A 212 0.01 -13.23 -4.96
N TYR A 213 0.83 -12.18 -5.02
CA TYR A 213 2.22 -12.26 -4.61
C TYR A 213 2.35 -12.42 -3.08
N CYS A 214 1.62 -11.60 -2.30
CA CYS A 214 1.52 -11.74 -0.85
C CYS A 214 1.06 -13.15 -0.44
N SER A 215 0.07 -13.71 -1.15
CA SER A 215 -0.43 -15.07 -0.93
C SER A 215 0.64 -16.13 -1.18
N ALA A 216 1.46 -15.95 -2.23
CA ALA A 216 2.56 -16.85 -2.54
C ALA A 216 3.64 -16.82 -1.47
N ILE A 217 4.01 -15.63 -0.97
CA ILE A 217 4.97 -15.47 0.13
C ILE A 217 4.44 -16.11 1.41
N TYR A 218 3.18 -15.83 1.77
CA TYR A 218 2.51 -16.45 2.93
C TYR A 218 2.57 -17.97 2.86
N ASN A 219 2.14 -18.55 1.74
CA ASN A 219 2.16 -20.00 1.56
C ASN A 219 3.59 -20.58 1.63
N PHE A 220 4.59 -19.87 1.09
CA PHE A 220 5.98 -20.32 1.16
C PHE A 220 6.53 -20.29 2.59
N ALA A 221 6.26 -19.22 3.34
CA ALA A 221 6.62 -19.12 4.76
C ALA A 221 5.95 -20.24 5.56
N SER A 222 4.64 -20.42 5.39
CA SER A 222 3.85 -21.41 6.14
C SER A 222 4.31 -22.85 5.90
N VAL A 223 4.54 -23.24 4.63
CA VAL A 223 5.09 -24.56 4.29
C VAL A 223 6.48 -24.78 4.91
N THR A 224 7.29 -23.73 5.02
CA THR A 224 8.64 -23.81 5.58
C THR A 224 8.61 -23.90 7.11
N VAL A 225 7.66 -23.22 7.77
CA VAL A 225 7.40 -23.38 9.21
C VAL A 225 6.88 -24.79 9.52
N GLU A 226 5.95 -25.32 8.71
CA GLU A 226 5.49 -26.71 8.82
C GLU A 226 6.66 -27.70 8.68
N PHE A 227 7.60 -27.45 7.76
CA PHE A 227 8.76 -28.31 7.57
C PHE A 227 9.65 -28.32 8.82
N HIS A 228 9.98 -27.16 9.37
CA HIS A 228 10.71 -27.04 10.63
C HIS A 228 10.01 -27.83 11.76
N ASP A 229 8.69 -27.66 11.91
CA ASP A 229 7.93 -28.31 12.98
C ASP A 229 7.82 -29.83 12.80
N ALA A 230 7.78 -30.31 11.56
CA ALA A 230 7.85 -31.73 11.24
C ALA A 230 9.22 -32.32 11.61
N MET A 231 10.31 -31.64 11.24
CA MET A 231 11.67 -32.05 11.60
C MET A 231 11.88 -32.08 13.12
N LYS A 232 11.34 -31.09 13.86
CA LYS A 232 11.41 -31.06 15.33
C LYS A 232 10.71 -32.27 15.99
N LYS A 233 9.67 -32.80 15.34
CA LYS A 233 8.91 -33.97 15.80
C LYS A 233 9.44 -35.29 15.23
N GLU A 234 10.61 -35.27 14.58
CA GLU A 234 11.22 -36.41 13.89
C GLU A 234 10.29 -37.07 12.86
N LYS A 235 9.38 -36.28 12.28
CA LYS A 235 8.47 -36.74 11.22
C LYS A 235 9.12 -36.55 9.86
N SER A 236 8.80 -37.45 8.94
CA SER A 236 9.13 -37.25 7.53
C SER A 236 8.37 -36.04 6.99
N PHE A 237 8.99 -35.33 6.04
CA PHE A 237 8.38 -34.20 5.37
C PHE A 237 8.65 -34.29 3.87
N ASP A 238 7.65 -33.93 3.06
CA ASP A 238 7.78 -33.91 1.60
C ASP A 238 8.43 -32.59 1.14
N ILE A 239 9.74 -32.65 0.86
CA ILE A 239 10.53 -31.52 0.34
C ILE A 239 9.94 -30.94 -0.94
N SER A 240 9.22 -31.75 -1.73
CA SER A 240 8.56 -31.31 -2.97
C SER A 240 7.55 -30.19 -2.72
N ARG A 241 6.93 -30.14 -1.53
CA ARG A 241 6.02 -29.05 -1.13
C ARG A 241 6.74 -27.71 -1.03
N VAL A 242 7.93 -27.69 -0.41
CA VAL A 242 8.77 -26.49 -0.29
C VAL A 242 9.23 -26.02 -1.66
N ILE A 243 9.72 -26.94 -2.50
CA ILE A 243 10.14 -26.63 -3.88
C ILE A 243 8.98 -26.08 -4.71
N LYS A 244 7.78 -26.66 -4.58
CA LYS A 244 6.58 -26.17 -5.27
C LYS A 244 6.19 -24.77 -4.81
N ALA A 245 6.27 -24.49 -3.51
CA ALA A 245 5.98 -23.17 -2.96
C ALA A 245 6.98 -22.12 -3.48
N LEU A 246 8.28 -22.42 -3.48
CA LEU A 246 9.32 -21.56 -4.06
C LEU A 246 9.07 -21.26 -5.54
N LYS A 247 8.80 -22.30 -6.34
CA LYS A 247 8.49 -22.14 -7.78
C LYS A 247 7.26 -21.26 -8.01
N ASN A 248 6.26 -21.34 -7.14
CA ASN A 248 5.07 -20.51 -7.23
C ASN A 248 5.38 -19.03 -6.96
N VAL A 249 6.22 -18.75 -5.95
CA VAL A 249 6.72 -17.39 -5.67
C VAL A 249 7.47 -16.83 -6.89
N GLN A 250 8.41 -17.59 -7.45
CA GLN A 250 9.19 -17.18 -8.63
C GLN A 250 8.33 -16.93 -9.87
N LYS A 251 7.22 -17.67 -10.04
CA LYS A 251 6.29 -17.50 -11.15
C LYS A 251 5.44 -16.23 -11.02
N ILE A 252 5.08 -15.87 -9.80
CA ILE A 252 4.17 -14.74 -9.51
C ILE A 252 4.95 -13.44 -9.31
N ALA A 253 6.21 -13.54 -8.89
CA ALA A 253 7.11 -12.40 -8.73
C ALA A 253 7.04 -11.52 -9.99
N PRO A 254 6.71 -10.23 -9.84
CA PRO A 254 6.72 -9.31 -10.96
C PRO A 254 8.12 -9.33 -11.55
N GLN A 255 8.24 -9.65 -12.83
CA GLN A 255 9.53 -9.50 -13.50
C GLN A 255 9.92 -8.02 -13.42
N PRO A 256 11.19 -7.70 -13.15
CA PRO A 256 11.64 -6.33 -13.24
C PRO A 256 11.25 -5.84 -14.63
N GLN A 257 10.43 -4.80 -14.68
CA GLN A 257 10.22 -4.06 -15.91
C GLN A 257 11.60 -3.47 -16.24
N GLY A 258 12.38 -4.20 -17.05
CA GLY A 258 13.42 -3.58 -17.82
C GLY A 258 12.78 -2.38 -18.51
N VAL A 259 13.49 -1.25 -18.48
CA VAL A 259 13.30 -0.07 -19.33
C VAL A 259 12.46 -0.45 -20.54
N GLU A 260 11.33 0.22 -20.76
CA GLU A 260 10.55 0.10 -22.00
C GLU A 260 11.52 0.19 -23.18
N VAL A 261 11.95 -0.95 -23.68
CA VAL A 261 12.44 -1.06 -25.04
C VAL A 261 11.15 -0.97 -25.82
N VAL A 262 10.85 0.25 -26.28
CA VAL A 262 9.92 0.49 -27.39
C VAL A 262 10.17 -0.68 -28.36
N PRO A 263 9.19 -1.55 -28.62
CA PRO A 263 9.41 -2.62 -29.57
C PRO A 263 9.74 -1.93 -30.88
N GLU A 264 11.02 -2.01 -31.26
CA GLU A 264 11.47 -1.64 -32.59
C GLU A 264 10.59 -2.48 -33.51
N VAL A 265 9.71 -1.80 -34.24
CA VAL A 265 8.81 -2.42 -35.20
C VAL A 265 9.72 -3.19 -36.14
N GLN A 266 9.79 -4.51 -35.96
CA GLN A 266 10.40 -5.37 -36.94
C GLN A 266 9.49 -5.32 -38.14
N GLU A 267 9.77 -4.40 -39.06
CA GLU A 267 9.30 -4.51 -40.43
C GLU A 267 9.65 -5.92 -40.88
N LYS A 268 8.62 -6.74 -41.11
CA LYS A 268 8.78 -8.05 -41.70
C LYS A 268 9.39 -7.84 -43.08
N LYS A 269 10.72 -7.95 -43.18
CA LYS A 269 11.37 -8.11 -44.47
C LYS A 269 10.84 -9.41 -45.09
N PRO A 270 10.36 -9.38 -46.34
CA PRO A 270 9.84 -10.57 -47.01
C PRO A 270 10.90 -11.68 -47.01
N LEU A 271 10.44 -12.94 -46.90
CA LEU A 271 11.31 -14.11 -46.98
C LEU A 271 12.08 -14.06 -48.31
N ARG A 272 13.42 -14.04 -48.23
CA ARG A 272 14.30 -14.19 -49.41
C ARG A 272 14.05 -15.53 -50.07
N THR A 273 13.83 -15.51 -51.39
CA THR A 273 13.80 -16.72 -52.23
C THR A 273 15.22 -17.03 -52.73
N ALA A 274 15.50 -18.31 -52.98
CA ALA A 274 16.83 -18.75 -53.42
C ALA A 274 17.26 -18.03 -54.71
N GLY A 275 18.36 -17.28 -54.65
CA GLY A 275 18.90 -16.49 -55.76
C GLY A 275 19.18 -15.01 -55.43
N ASP A 276 18.80 -14.53 -54.24
CA ASP A 276 19.12 -13.17 -53.81
C ASP A 276 20.58 -13.09 -53.32
N ASP A 277 21.46 -12.52 -54.14
CA ASP A 277 22.85 -12.25 -53.79
C ASP A 277 22.92 -11.29 -52.58
N ILE A 278 23.70 -11.70 -51.56
CA ILE A 278 23.96 -10.89 -50.37
C ILE A 278 24.74 -9.64 -50.81
N THR A 279 24.25 -8.46 -50.43
CA THR A 279 25.01 -7.22 -50.60
C THR A 279 26.23 -7.20 -49.68
N ASP A 280 27.33 -6.58 -50.11
CA ASP A 280 28.59 -6.53 -49.34
C ASP A 280 28.38 -6.03 -47.90
N GLU A 281 27.46 -5.09 -47.68
CA GLU A 281 27.12 -4.57 -46.35
C GLU A 281 26.44 -5.61 -45.44
N GLU A 282 25.56 -6.44 -45.99
CA GLU A 282 24.97 -7.56 -45.23
C GLU A 282 25.99 -8.67 -44.94
N PHE A 283 26.91 -8.91 -45.86
CA PHE A 283 28.02 -9.84 -45.66
C PHE A 283 28.90 -9.43 -44.47
N PHE A 284 29.29 -8.15 -44.39
CA PHE A 284 30.13 -7.67 -43.28
C PHE A 284 29.39 -7.65 -41.93
N ILE A 285 28.07 -7.43 -41.92
CA ILE A 285 27.26 -7.52 -40.70
C ILE A 285 27.20 -8.96 -40.18
N GLU A 286 27.02 -9.96 -41.06
CA GLU A 286 27.04 -11.37 -40.67
C GLU A 286 28.44 -11.82 -40.20
N LEU A 287 29.49 -11.39 -40.91
CA LEU A 287 30.88 -11.70 -40.56
C LEU A 287 31.24 -11.16 -39.16
N HIS A 288 30.71 -9.99 -38.78
CA HIS A 288 30.90 -9.42 -37.45
C HIS A 288 30.16 -10.18 -36.34
N LYS A 289 29.04 -10.85 -36.65
CA LYS A 289 28.32 -11.71 -35.68
C LYS A 289 29.11 -12.98 -35.37
N LEU A 290 29.80 -13.54 -36.37
CA LEU A 290 30.64 -14.74 -36.21
C LEU A 290 31.95 -14.48 -35.44
N LYS A 291 32.39 -13.21 -35.35
CA LYS A 291 33.61 -12.82 -34.62
C LYS A 291 33.42 -12.59 -33.11
N LYS A 292 32.20 -12.70 -32.56
CA LYS A 292 32.03 -12.67 -31.10
C LYS A 292 32.51 -14.00 -30.51
N PRO A 293 33.55 -14.03 -29.66
CA PRO A 293 34.00 -15.27 -29.05
C PRO A 293 32.89 -15.83 -28.16
N VAL A 294 32.58 -17.10 -28.39
CA VAL A 294 31.75 -17.94 -27.52
C VAL A 294 32.40 -17.93 -26.14
N ALA A 295 31.74 -17.35 -25.14
CA ALA A 295 32.18 -17.46 -23.75
C ALA A 295 32.04 -18.93 -23.32
N VAL A 296 33.18 -19.61 -23.34
CA VAL A 296 33.37 -20.99 -22.89
C VAL A 296 33.26 -21.03 -21.37
N VAL A 297 32.38 -21.91 -20.89
CA VAL A 297 32.37 -22.45 -19.52
C VAL A 297 33.68 -23.23 -19.31
N SER A 298 34.53 -22.83 -18.37
CA SER A 298 35.68 -23.63 -17.95
C SER A 298 35.56 -24.03 -16.47
N ASN A 299 35.42 -25.34 -16.26
CA ASN A 299 35.68 -26.03 -14.99
C ASN A 299 37.20 -26.23 -14.78
N ASP A 300 37.65 -25.96 -13.55
CA ASP A 300 38.78 -26.54 -12.76
C ASP A 300 40.23 -26.41 -13.29
N PRO A 301 41.32 -26.63 -12.48
CA PRO A 301 41.45 -27.02 -11.06
C PRO A 301 42.48 -26.21 -10.20
N VAL A 302 42.62 -26.64 -8.93
CA VAL A 302 43.55 -26.25 -7.84
C VAL A 302 45.03 -26.39 -8.20
N ASP A 303 45.91 -25.46 -7.77
CA ASP A 303 47.19 -25.84 -7.14
C ASP A 303 47.89 -24.77 -6.26
N LEU A 304 48.71 -25.32 -5.38
CA LEU A 304 49.30 -24.83 -4.12
C LEU A 304 50.62 -24.04 -4.25
N LEU A 305 50.92 -23.29 -3.17
CA LEU A 305 52.21 -22.78 -2.66
C LEU A 305 52.85 -21.50 -3.27
N GLY A 306 53.12 -20.52 -2.39
CA GLY A 306 53.98 -19.37 -2.71
C GLY A 306 54.02 -18.22 -1.69
N LEU A 307 54.46 -18.52 -0.46
CA LEU A 307 54.89 -17.65 0.66
C LEU A 307 55.25 -16.15 0.36
N SER A 308 54.76 -15.23 1.21
CA SER A 308 55.62 -14.39 2.09
C SER A 308 54.80 -13.51 3.05
N ALA A 309 55.24 -13.45 4.30
CA ALA A 309 54.74 -12.55 5.36
C ALA A 309 55.43 -11.16 5.28
N PRO A 310 55.02 -10.18 6.10
CA PRO A 310 55.63 -10.09 7.42
C PRO A 310 54.68 -9.72 8.58
N ALA A 311 55.12 -10.09 9.77
CA ALA A 311 54.52 -9.80 11.06
C ALA A 311 54.82 -8.38 11.55
N ALA A 312 53.87 -7.78 12.28
CA ALA A 312 54.13 -6.90 13.42
C ALA A 312 52.86 -6.77 14.30
N GLN A 313 52.96 -7.29 15.52
CA GLN A 313 52.16 -6.96 16.71
C GLN A 313 53.19 -6.65 17.84
N PRO A 314 52.83 -6.15 19.03
CA PRO A 314 51.51 -5.71 19.53
C PRO A 314 51.57 -4.33 20.23
N LYS A 315 50.42 -3.81 20.68
CA LYS A 315 50.34 -3.14 21.99
C LYS A 315 48.95 -3.33 22.60
N VAL A 316 48.96 -4.02 23.74
CA VAL A 316 47.89 -4.13 24.73
C VAL A 316 47.84 -2.80 25.47
N ASP A 317 46.65 -2.26 25.73
CA ASP A 317 46.38 -1.62 27.01
C ASP A 317 44.90 -1.78 27.36
N ASN A 318 44.70 -2.37 28.54
CA ASN A 318 43.47 -2.37 29.31
C ASN A 318 43.02 -0.92 29.56
N LEU A 319 41.71 -0.68 29.56
CA LEU A 319 41.08 0.19 30.55
C LEU A 319 39.57 -0.11 30.61
N LEU A 320 39.19 -0.71 31.73
CA LEU A 320 37.87 -0.58 32.35
C LEU A 320 37.55 0.92 32.51
N LEU A 321 36.27 1.32 32.34
CA LEU A 321 35.47 2.08 33.31
C LEU A 321 34.13 2.56 32.71
N PHE A 322 33.06 2.25 33.45
CA PHE A 322 31.65 2.71 33.39
C PHE A 322 30.74 2.23 32.26
#